data_AF-A0A5N5MXJ4-F1
#
_entry.id   AF-A0A5N5MXJ4-F1
#
_cell.length_a   1.000
_cell.length_b   1.000
_cell.length_c   1.000
_cell.angle_alpha   90.00
_cell.angle_beta   90.00
_cell.angle_gamma   90.00
#
_symmetry.space_group_name_H-M   'P 1'
#
loop_
_entity.id
_entity.type
_entity.pdbx_description
1 polymer ?
#
loop_
_entity_poly.entity_id
_entity_poly.type
_entity_poly.pdbx_seq_one_letter_code
_entity_poly.pdbx_strand_id
1 'polypeptide(L)'
;MSYNIKVLPRRCVPFFDCGQVQPVPLMAYAAERGIEVGRRTVRDLILDIVMWEFGLALDHRLRHPLGLRLDMPTPELMASEACRLHGEETKCREVLALIYMCEELELLDDLQELEEKLAKEKQYAALQDAFAITAVSGEGQPTNHRTTATQALAQTFPGGYELVLTSSKDLLCGLEAIRASIWYQMPGLDVPSVSALQSLITTNTDPECPVVHGVTNNFFVDQLGLALYAWGKPLGLNLQLGCVFSDELPFLISTPGDSSSVLWIHTTAASFDLHDTINYYYYEGMRPTEPLDAPDRDTEHVPGPMQETHTTNNDVAQSCSPSPSAF
;
A
#
# COMPACT_ATOMS: atom_id res chain seq x y z
N MET A 1 42.57 -14.03 6.80
CA MET A 1 41.81 -15.18 7.32
C MET A 1 40.34 -14.87 7.11
N SER A 2 39.70 -15.55 6.18
CA SER A 2 38.30 -15.33 5.80
C SER A 2 37.44 -16.35 6.54
N TYR A 3 36.46 -15.89 7.32
CA TYR A 3 35.49 -16.78 7.96
C TYR A 3 34.32 -17.00 7.00
N ASN A 4 34.15 -18.26 6.60
CA ASN A 4 33.01 -18.76 5.84
C ASN A 4 31.90 -19.09 6.85
N ILE A 5 30.83 -18.31 6.89
CA ILE A 5 29.62 -18.65 7.66
C ILE A 5 28.70 -19.44 6.73
N LYS A 6 28.60 -20.75 6.97
CA LYS A 6 27.58 -21.60 6.33
C LYS A 6 26.26 -21.38 7.06
N VAL A 7 25.27 -20.83 6.35
CA VAL A 7 23.87 -20.83 6.79
C VAL A 7 23.36 -22.27 6.76
N LEU A 8 22.91 -22.78 7.90
CA LEU A 8 22.28 -24.10 8.02
C LEU A 8 20.75 -23.98 7.83
N PRO A 9 20.10 -24.97 7.21
CA PRO A 9 18.67 -24.93 6.92
C PRO A 9 17.82 -25.08 8.19
N ARG A 10 16.69 -24.37 8.22
CA ARG A 10 15.62 -24.43 9.24
C ARG A 10 15.22 -25.88 9.54
N ARG A 11 15.77 -26.46 10.61
CA ARG A 11 15.13 -27.49 11.45
C ARG A 11 16.04 -27.77 12.65
N CYS A 12 15.43 -27.65 13.83
CA CYS A 12 15.97 -27.93 15.17
C CYS A 12 16.89 -26.83 15.73
N VAL A 13 16.30 -25.96 16.56
CA VAL A 13 17.05 -25.22 17.60
C VAL A 13 17.31 -26.23 18.72
N PRO A 14 18.58 -26.62 19.00
CA PRO A 14 18.86 -27.60 20.04
C PRO A 14 18.83 -26.91 21.41
N PHE A 15 17.92 -27.38 22.27
CA PHE A 15 17.98 -27.11 23.71
C PHE A 15 19.08 -27.98 24.34
N PHE A 16 19.97 -27.36 25.10
CA PHE A 16 21.00 -28.06 25.88
C PHE A 16 20.53 -28.29 27.32
N ASP A 17 20.85 -29.46 27.87
CA ASP A 17 21.24 -29.57 29.29
C ASP A 17 22.25 -30.72 29.54
N CYS A 18 23.08 -30.50 30.55
CA CYS A 18 24.10 -31.36 31.11
C CYS A 18 23.50 -32.65 31.72
N GLY A 19 23.32 -33.68 30.88
CA GLY A 19 23.18 -35.05 31.35
C GLY A 19 22.07 -35.83 30.65
N GLN A 20 22.40 -36.33 29.46
CA GLN A 20 21.64 -37.39 28.75
C GLN A 20 20.11 -37.18 28.67
N VAL A 21 19.64 -36.21 27.89
CA VAL A 21 18.25 -36.20 27.39
C VAL A 21 18.25 -35.82 25.91
N GLN A 22 17.48 -36.54 25.11
CA GLN A 22 17.31 -36.24 23.68
C GLN A 22 16.50 -34.94 23.51
N PRO A 23 16.79 -34.11 22.48
CA PRO A 23 16.08 -32.85 22.28
C PRO A 23 14.60 -33.12 22.01
N VAL A 24 13.74 -32.68 22.93
CA VAL A 24 12.29 -32.69 22.75
C VAL A 24 11.91 -31.43 21.95
N PRO A 25 11.19 -31.54 20.81
CA PRO A 25 10.70 -30.38 20.09
C PRO A 25 9.86 -29.48 21.00
N LEU A 26 10.08 -28.15 20.98
CA LEU A 26 9.36 -27.17 21.80
C LEU A 26 7.82 -27.38 21.78
N MET A 27 7.28 -27.76 20.63
CA MET A 27 5.85 -28.06 20.46
C MET A 27 5.40 -29.30 21.25
N ALA A 28 6.23 -30.34 21.32
CA ALA A 28 5.95 -31.53 22.12
C ALA A 28 6.04 -31.19 23.61
N TYR A 29 7.02 -30.38 24.00
CA TYR A 29 7.17 -29.90 25.39
C TYR A 29 5.99 -29.05 25.86
N ALA A 30 5.46 -28.18 25.00
CA ALA A 30 4.23 -27.41 25.25
C ALA A 30 2.99 -28.31 25.35
N ALA A 31 2.85 -29.27 24.43
CA ALA A 31 1.72 -30.19 24.40
C ALA A 31 1.66 -31.10 25.65
N GLU A 32 2.81 -31.58 26.13
CA GLU A 32 2.92 -32.35 27.37
C GLU A 32 2.44 -31.60 28.61
N ARG A 33 2.44 -30.25 28.56
CA ARG A 33 2.02 -29.35 29.65
C ARG A 33 0.60 -28.82 29.48
N GLY A 34 -0.12 -29.28 28.46
CA GLY A 34 -1.47 -28.82 28.14
C GLY A 34 -1.52 -27.37 27.61
N ILE A 35 -0.40 -26.82 27.13
CA ILE A 35 -0.36 -25.50 26.52
C ILE A 35 -0.87 -25.61 25.08
N GLU A 36 -1.96 -24.91 24.76
CA GLU A 36 -2.54 -24.91 23.41
C GLU A 36 -1.61 -24.24 22.40
N VAL A 37 -0.99 -25.04 21.53
CA VAL A 37 -0.01 -24.60 20.53
C VAL A 37 -0.64 -23.73 19.42
N GLY A 38 -1.91 -23.95 19.06
CA GLY A 38 -2.76 -23.04 18.26
C GLY A 38 -2.09 -22.25 17.12
N ARG A 39 -2.54 -20.99 16.92
CA ARG A 39 -1.90 -19.99 16.04
C ARG A 39 -0.91 -19.09 16.80
N ARG A 40 -0.28 -19.62 17.85
CA ARG A 40 0.63 -18.83 18.70
C ARG A 40 1.98 -18.67 18.02
N THR A 41 2.63 -17.53 18.22
CA THR A 41 4.03 -17.37 17.79
C THR A 41 4.95 -18.22 18.67
N VAL A 42 6.18 -18.50 18.20
CA VAL A 42 7.17 -19.21 19.01
C VAL A 42 7.47 -18.45 20.30
N ARG A 43 7.49 -17.11 20.25
CA ARG A 43 7.62 -16.24 21.42
C ARG A 43 6.50 -16.45 22.42
N ASP A 44 5.24 -16.39 21.97
CA ASP A 44 4.08 -16.57 22.85
C ASP A 44 4.12 -17.94 23.53
N LEU A 45 4.53 -18.98 22.80
CA LEU A 45 4.64 -20.33 23.32
C LEU A 45 5.76 -20.48 24.36
N ILE A 46 6.91 -19.85 24.14
CA ILE A 46 8.01 -19.84 25.12
C ILE A 46 7.58 -19.08 26.38
N LEU A 47 6.90 -17.95 26.23
CA LEU A 47 6.37 -17.20 27.37
C LEU A 47 5.35 -18.01 28.16
N ASP A 48 4.43 -18.71 27.49
CA ASP A 48 3.47 -19.60 28.16
C ASP A 48 4.17 -20.74 28.92
N ILE A 49 5.21 -21.33 28.34
CA ILE A 49 6.03 -22.36 28.98
C ILE A 49 6.73 -21.81 30.23
N VAL A 50 7.38 -20.65 30.12
CA VAL A 50 8.08 -20.00 31.24
C VAL A 50 7.09 -19.64 32.34
N MET A 51 5.90 -19.14 31.99
CA MET A 51 4.88 -18.84 33.00
C MET A 51 4.38 -20.11 33.71
N TRP A 52 4.16 -21.19 32.95
CA TRP A 52 3.69 -22.47 33.47
C TRP A 52 4.71 -23.13 34.41
N GLU A 53 5.98 -23.25 33.99
CA GLU A 53 7.05 -23.90 34.77
C GLU A 53 7.31 -23.21 36.11
N PHE A 54 7.18 -21.89 36.14
CA PHE A 54 7.51 -21.12 37.33
C PHE A 54 6.32 -20.89 38.25
N GLY A 55 5.15 -21.46 37.92
CA GLY A 55 3.91 -21.23 38.65
C GLY A 55 3.56 -19.74 38.71
N LEU A 56 4.06 -18.95 37.76
CA LEU A 56 3.76 -17.54 37.63
C LEU A 56 2.36 -17.46 37.04
N ALA A 57 1.37 -17.61 37.93
CA ALA A 57 0.01 -17.24 37.64
C ALA A 57 -0.01 -15.72 37.44
N LEU A 58 0.28 -15.28 36.22
CA LEU A 58 -0.27 -14.04 35.71
C LEU A 58 -1.78 -14.26 35.75
N ASP A 59 -2.40 -13.82 36.85
CA ASP A 59 -3.83 -13.62 36.91
C ASP A 59 -4.21 -12.96 35.57
N HIS A 60 -5.06 -13.61 34.78
CA HIS A 60 -5.41 -13.20 33.41
C HIS A 60 -5.90 -11.74 33.33
N ARG A 61 -6.08 -11.07 34.47
CA ARG A 61 -6.34 -9.65 34.70
C ARG A 61 -5.20 -8.69 34.32
N LEU A 62 -3.98 -9.16 34.11
CA LEU A 62 -2.91 -8.32 33.55
C LEU A 62 -3.00 -8.20 32.01
N ARG A 63 -4.04 -8.72 31.37
CA ARG A 63 -4.52 -8.14 30.11
C ARG A 63 -5.39 -6.94 30.47
N HIS A 64 -4.84 -5.73 30.33
CA HIS A 64 -5.64 -4.51 30.48
C HIS A 64 -6.84 -4.60 29.51
N PRO A 65 -8.09 -4.39 29.96
CA PRO A 65 -9.28 -4.54 29.12
C PRO A 65 -9.37 -3.55 27.93
N LEU A 66 -8.34 -2.71 27.75
CA LEU A 66 -8.21 -1.73 26.67
C LEU A 66 -7.13 -2.10 25.64
N GLY A 67 -6.50 -3.29 25.74
CA GLY A 67 -5.47 -3.70 24.78
C GLY A 67 -4.14 -2.94 24.88
N LEU A 68 -3.91 -2.21 25.98
CA LEU A 68 -2.63 -1.55 26.24
C LEU A 68 -1.58 -2.60 26.63
N ARG A 69 -0.46 -2.61 25.90
CA ARG A 69 0.76 -3.36 26.24
C ARG A 69 1.21 -2.88 27.63
N LEU A 70 1.14 -3.76 28.64
CA LEU A 70 1.90 -3.55 29.85
C LEU A 70 3.37 -3.74 29.50
N ASP A 71 4.22 -2.82 29.96
CA ASP A 71 5.66 -2.98 29.86
C ASP A 71 6.03 -4.30 30.52
N MET A 72 6.51 -5.23 29.69
CA MET A 72 6.98 -6.52 30.17
C MET A 72 8.13 -6.24 31.14
N PRO A 73 8.15 -6.86 32.34
CA PRO A 73 9.29 -6.73 33.23
C PRO A 73 10.54 -7.21 32.51
N THR A 74 11.66 -6.52 32.70
CA THR A 74 12.90 -6.86 31.98
C THR A 74 13.31 -8.31 32.27
N PRO A 75 14.05 -8.96 31.35
CA PRO A 75 14.54 -10.32 31.54
C PRO A 75 15.21 -10.54 32.91
N GLU A 76 15.97 -9.54 33.37
CA GLU A 76 16.67 -9.54 34.66
C GLU A 76 15.69 -9.51 35.84
N LEU A 77 14.58 -8.78 35.72
CA LEU A 77 13.55 -8.71 36.76
C LEU A 77 12.77 -10.03 36.85
N MET A 78 12.44 -10.64 35.70
CA MET A 78 11.81 -11.97 35.66
C MET A 78 12.72 -13.04 36.26
N ALA A 79 14.01 -13.03 35.91
CA ALA A 79 14.99 -13.97 36.43
C ALA A 79 15.25 -13.77 37.94
N SER A 80 15.31 -12.52 38.39
CA SER A 80 15.46 -12.18 39.81
C SER A 80 14.27 -12.70 40.64
N GLU A 81 13.04 -12.52 40.13
CA GLU A 81 11.82 -12.99 40.79
C GLU A 81 11.70 -14.52 40.78
N ALA A 82 12.08 -15.18 39.68
CA ALA A 82 12.18 -16.64 39.60
C ALA A 82 13.18 -17.20 40.63
N CYS A 83 14.33 -16.55 40.77
CA CYS A 83 15.34 -16.88 41.79
C CYS A 83 14.83 -16.69 43.22
N ARG A 84 14.09 -15.61 43.46
CA ARG A 84 13.49 -15.33 44.76
C ARG A 84 12.44 -16.39 45.14
N LEU A 85 11.64 -16.84 44.19
CA LEU A 85 10.55 -17.78 44.43
C LEU A 85 11.02 -19.23 44.58
N HIS A 86 12.02 -19.65 43.80
CA HIS A 86 12.39 -21.07 43.70
C HIS A 86 13.72 -21.42 44.37
N GLY A 87 14.53 -20.43 44.78
CA GLY A 87 15.78 -20.66 45.52
C GLY A 87 16.86 -21.46 44.78
N GLU A 88 16.61 -21.84 43.52
CA GLU A 88 17.48 -22.67 42.70
C GLU A 88 18.08 -21.83 41.56
N GLU A 89 19.34 -21.45 41.73
CA GLU A 89 20.10 -20.63 40.76
C GLU A 89 20.10 -21.24 39.34
N THR A 90 20.04 -22.57 39.23
CA THR A 90 20.01 -23.30 37.96
C THR A 90 18.75 -22.96 37.14
N LYS A 91 17.58 -22.92 37.77
CA LYS A 91 16.31 -22.58 37.09
C LYS A 91 16.27 -21.14 36.59
N CYS A 92 16.92 -20.21 37.29
CA CYS A 92 17.01 -18.82 36.83
C CYS A 92 17.88 -18.68 35.58
N ARG A 93 18.94 -19.48 35.48
CA ARG A 93 19.80 -19.51 34.29
C ARG A 93 19.06 -20.06 33.08
N GLU A 94 18.22 -21.08 33.27
CA GLU A 94 17.37 -21.63 32.22
C GLU A 94 16.34 -20.61 31.71
N VAL A 95 15.72 -19.83 32.60
CA VAL A 95 14.78 -18.75 32.22
C VAL A 95 15.49 -17.64 31.47
N LEU A 96 16.65 -17.18 31.93
CA LEU A 96 17.43 -16.16 31.22
C LEU A 96 17.83 -16.65 29.83
N ALA A 97 18.26 -17.91 29.70
CA ALA A 97 18.58 -18.50 28.40
C ALA A 97 17.35 -18.53 27.46
N LEU A 98 16.18 -18.89 27.98
CA LEU A 98 14.92 -18.86 27.23
C LEU A 98 14.55 -17.45 26.76
N ILE A 99 14.69 -16.45 27.63
CA ILE A 99 14.36 -15.06 27.31
C ILE A 99 15.34 -14.50 26.26
N TYR A 100 16.65 -14.74 26.40
CA TYR A 100 17.63 -14.30 25.40
C TYR A 100 17.41 -14.98 24.03
N MET A 101 17.00 -16.25 24.01
CA MET A 101 16.60 -16.90 22.76
C MET A 101 15.36 -16.27 22.12
N CYS A 102 14.40 -15.77 22.90
CA CYS A 102 13.26 -15.03 22.35
C CYS A 102 13.68 -13.71 21.70
N GLU A 103 14.59 -12.97 22.34
CA GLU A 103 15.12 -11.71 21.77
C GLU A 103 15.90 -11.97 20.47
N GLU A 104 16.69 -13.05 20.42
CA GLU A 104 17.42 -13.45 19.20
C GLU A 104 16.46 -13.88 18.07
N LEU A 105 15.33 -14.53 18.40
CA LEU A 105 14.30 -14.89 17.44
C LEU A 105 13.54 -13.68 16.89
N GLU A 106 13.24 -12.67 17.72
CA GLU A 106 12.65 -11.40 17.26
C GLU A 106 13.57 -10.69 16.27
N LEU A 107 14.87 -10.64 16.57
CA LEU A 107 15.86 -10.06 15.66
C LEU A 107 15.94 -10.81 14.33
N LEU A 108 15.72 -12.13 14.32
CA LEU A 108 15.70 -12.94 13.10
C LEU A 108 14.44 -12.71 12.24
N ASP A 109 13.28 -12.52 12.87
CA ASP A 109 12.03 -12.18 12.15
C ASP A 109 12.15 -10.78 11.51
N ASP A 110 12.69 -9.80 12.24
CA ASP A 110 12.96 -8.46 11.72
C ASP A 110 13.97 -8.49 10.56
N LEU A 111 15.03 -9.32 10.67
CA LEU A 111 16.00 -9.54 9.60
C LEU A 111 15.36 -10.13 8.35
N GLN A 112 14.45 -11.10 8.49
CA GLN A 112 13.74 -11.68 7.35
C GLN A 112 12.83 -10.64 6.67
N GLU A 113 12.11 -9.82 7.45
CA GLU A 113 11.28 -8.75 6.89
C GLU A 113 12.14 -7.74 6.10
N LEU A 114 13.31 -7.38 6.63
CA LEU A 114 14.30 -6.52 5.95
C LEU A 114 14.84 -7.16 4.67
N GLU A 115 15.16 -8.46 4.68
CA GLU A 115 15.60 -9.19 3.48
C GLU A 115 14.51 -9.24 2.41
N GLU A 116 13.25 -9.45 2.78
CA GLU A 116 12.10 -9.42 1.87
C GLU A 116 11.87 -8.02 1.28
N LYS A 117 11.99 -6.95 2.10
CA LYS A 117 11.93 -5.56 1.63
C LYS A 117 13.05 -5.27 0.62
N LEU A 118 14.29 -5.65 0.95
CA LEU A 118 15.45 -5.47 0.08
C LEU A 118 15.31 -6.25 -1.25
N ALA A 119 14.72 -7.45 -1.21
CA ALA A 119 14.46 -8.23 -2.41
C ALA A 119 13.43 -7.55 -3.32
N LYS A 120 12.36 -6.99 -2.74
CA LYS A 120 11.35 -6.22 -3.48
C LYS A 120 11.95 -4.95 -4.11
N GLU A 121 12.77 -4.20 -3.37
CA GLU A 121 13.47 -3.02 -3.90
C GLU A 121 14.37 -3.38 -5.09
N LYS A 122 15.15 -4.45 -5.00
CA LYS A 122 15.98 -4.94 -6.12
C LYS A 122 15.14 -5.32 -7.34
N GLN A 123 13.97 -5.93 -7.12
CA GLN A 123 13.05 -6.26 -8.20
C GLN A 123 12.47 -5.02 -8.87
N TYR A 124 12.08 -3.99 -8.09
CA TYR A 124 11.61 -2.71 -8.63
C TYR A 124 12.69 -1.97 -9.41
N ALA A 125 13.93 -1.93 -8.89
CA ALA A 125 15.07 -1.34 -9.60
C ALA A 125 15.34 -2.07 -10.94
N ALA A 126 15.29 -3.39 -10.94
CA ALA A 126 15.44 -4.17 -12.18
C ALA A 126 14.30 -3.93 -13.19
N LEU A 127 13.06 -3.71 -12.72
CA LEU A 127 11.95 -3.32 -13.59
C LEU A 127 12.15 -1.92 -14.18
N GLN A 128 12.61 -0.95 -13.38
CA GLN A 128 12.93 0.40 -13.87
C GLN A 128 14.04 0.36 -14.92
N ASP A 129 15.11 -0.41 -14.70
CA ASP A 129 16.17 -0.62 -15.68
C ASP A 129 15.63 -1.29 -16.96
N ALA A 130 14.75 -2.28 -16.83
CA ALA A 130 14.11 -2.91 -17.99
C ALA A 130 13.21 -1.94 -18.77
N PHE A 131 12.45 -1.08 -18.09
CA PHE A 131 11.66 -0.01 -18.73
C PHE A 131 12.55 1.03 -19.42
N ALA A 132 13.67 1.42 -18.78
CA ALA A 132 14.65 2.32 -19.37
C ALA A 132 15.30 1.70 -20.61
N ILE A 133 15.65 0.41 -20.58
CA ILE A 133 16.26 -0.30 -21.71
C ILE A 133 15.26 -0.52 -22.85
N THR A 134 13.99 -0.80 -22.55
CA THR A 134 12.94 -0.96 -23.58
C THR A 134 12.66 0.37 -24.31
N ALA A 135 12.85 1.52 -23.64
CA ALA A 135 12.81 2.83 -24.27
C ALA A 135 14.03 3.13 -25.18
N VAL A 136 15.11 2.33 -25.12
CA VAL A 136 16.39 2.57 -25.82
C VAL A 136 16.56 1.70 -27.08
N SER A 137 15.74 0.66 -27.29
CA SER A 137 15.84 -0.18 -28.50
C SER A 137 15.15 0.37 -29.75
N GLY A 138 14.54 1.55 -29.67
CA GLY A 138 14.33 2.40 -30.84
C GLY A 138 15.49 3.39 -30.94
N GLU A 139 16.39 3.22 -31.91
CA GLU A 139 17.48 4.16 -32.18
C GLU A 139 16.94 5.55 -32.57
N GLY A 140 16.60 6.35 -31.56
CA GLY A 140 16.19 7.74 -31.67
C GLY A 140 16.48 8.41 -30.34
N GLN A 141 17.30 9.46 -30.34
CA GLN A 141 17.80 10.11 -29.12
C GLN A 141 16.67 10.45 -28.11
N PRO A 142 16.84 10.12 -26.81
CA PRO A 142 15.85 10.38 -25.76
C PRO A 142 15.60 11.87 -25.45
N THR A 143 16.27 12.79 -26.15
CA THR A 143 16.08 14.24 -26.01
C THR A 143 14.76 14.76 -26.60
N ASN A 144 14.11 13.97 -27.46
CA ASN A 144 12.90 14.44 -28.15
C ASN A 144 11.66 14.44 -27.25
N HIS A 145 11.45 13.43 -26.40
CA HIS A 145 10.20 13.29 -25.64
C HIS A 145 9.91 14.43 -24.65
N ARG A 146 10.93 14.90 -23.91
CA ARG A 146 10.78 16.02 -22.96
C ARG A 146 10.54 17.34 -23.68
N THR A 147 11.20 17.53 -24.81
CA THR A 147 11.01 18.72 -25.66
C THR A 147 9.58 18.73 -26.21
N THR A 148 9.06 17.57 -26.64
CA THR A 148 7.68 17.41 -27.12
C THR A 148 6.66 17.69 -26.01
N ALA A 149 6.86 17.17 -24.79
CA ALA A 149 5.95 17.40 -23.67
C ALA A 149 5.87 18.88 -23.27
N THR A 150 7.01 19.56 -23.19
CA THR A 150 7.08 20.99 -22.87
C THR A 150 6.40 21.84 -23.95
N GLN A 151 6.64 21.51 -25.22
CA GLN A 151 5.97 22.18 -26.35
C GLN A 151 4.45 21.94 -26.34
N ALA A 152 4.02 20.70 -26.10
CA ALA A 152 2.60 20.35 -26.01
C ALA A 152 1.91 21.10 -24.85
N LEU A 153 2.57 21.20 -23.69
CA LEU A 153 2.05 21.96 -22.55
C LEU A 153 1.88 23.45 -22.90
N ALA A 154 2.91 24.05 -23.53
CA ALA A 154 2.85 25.45 -23.95
C ALA A 154 1.78 25.71 -25.04
N GLN A 155 1.50 24.71 -25.88
CA GLN A 155 0.41 24.78 -26.86
C GLN A 155 -0.97 24.67 -26.20
N THR A 156 -1.13 23.83 -25.18
CA THR A 156 -2.39 23.74 -24.43
C THR A 156 -2.65 24.98 -23.58
N PHE A 157 -1.60 25.58 -23.02
CA PHE A 157 -1.68 26.71 -22.09
C PHE A 157 -0.79 27.88 -22.53
N PRO A 158 -1.11 28.57 -23.65
CA PRO A 158 -0.29 29.67 -24.15
C PRO A 158 -0.21 30.86 -23.20
N GLY A 159 -1.27 31.09 -22.41
CA GLY A 159 -1.34 32.12 -21.35
C GLY A 159 -0.98 31.60 -19.95
N GLY A 160 -0.49 30.36 -19.84
CA GLY A 160 -0.32 29.68 -18.55
C GLY A 160 -1.57 28.95 -18.08
N TYR A 161 -1.43 28.30 -16.93
CA TYR A 161 -2.48 27.50 -16.31
C TYR A 161 -2.61 27.81 -14.81
N GLU A 162 -3.79 27.51 -14.28
CA GLU A 162 -4.07 27.48 -12.85
C GLU A 162 -4.36 26.05 -12.40
N LEU A 163 -4.09 25.78 -11.13
CA LEU A 163 -4.37 24.50 -10.49
C LEU A 163 -5.79 24.49 -9.93
N VAL A 164 -6.49 23.38 -10.14
CA VAL A 164 -7.82 23.12 -9.60
C VAL A 164 -7.67 22.08 -8.51
N LEU A 165 -7.83 22.51 -7.26
CA LEU A 165 -7.76 21.63 -6.10
C LEU A 165 -8.80 20.51 -6.22
N THR A 166 -8.36 19.28 -5.92
CA THR A 166 -9.22 18.10 -5.94
C THR A 166 -9.42 17.58 -4.52
N SER A 167 -10.43 16.74 -4.33
CA SER A 167 -10.63 16.09 -3.03
C SER A 167 -9.62 14.95 -2.85
N SER A 168 -8.97 14.89 -1.70
CA SER A 168 -8.17 13.73 -1.27
C SER A 168 -9.01 12.61 -0.64
N LYS A 169 -10.35 12.76 -0.64
CA LYS A 169 -11.28 11.75 -0.09
C LYS A 169 -11.04 10.40 -0.74
N ASP A 170 -10.92 9.39 0.10
CA ASP A 170 -10.67 7.99 -0.28
C ASP A 170 -9.42 7.77 -1.16
N LEU A 171 -8.49 8.73 -1.22
CA LEU A 171 -7.28 8.75 -2.06
C LEU A 171 -7.53 8.89 -3.58
N LEU A 172 -8.74 9.24 -4.01
CA LEU A 172 -9.14 9.28 -5.43
C LEU A 172 -8.76 10.59 -6.16
N CYS A 173 -7.85 11.39 -5.60
CA CYS A 173 -7.49 12.70 -6.13
C CYS A 173 -6.99 12.67 -7.58
N GLY A 174 -6.31 11.60 -8.01
CA GLY A 174 -5.89 11.43 -9.42
C GLY A 174 -7.06 11.33 -10.41
N LEU A 175 -8.13 10.61 -10.04
CA LEU A 175 -9.32 10.50 -10.87
C LEU A 175 -10.12 11.80 -10.88
N GLU A 176 -10.18 12.49 -9.74
CA GLU A 176 -10.81 13.81 -9.66
C GLU A 176 -10.04 14.87 -10.45
N ALA A 177 -8.70 14.79 -10.49
CA ALA A 177 -7.86 15.66 -11.30
C ALA A 177 -8.17 15.49 -12.79
N ILE A 178 -8.30 14.25 -13.28
CA ILE A 178 -8.74 13.97 -14.65
C ILE A 178 -10.09 14.63 -14.93
N ARG A 179 -11.08 14.43 -14.05
CA ARG A 179 -12.44 14.98 -14.24
C ARG A 179 -12.43 16.50 -14.30
N ALA A 180 -11.75 17.14 -13.35
CA ALA A 180 -11.60 18.59 -13.31
C ALA A 180 -10.91 19.10 -14.58
N SER A 181 -9.82 18.46 -15.00
CA SER A 181 -9.11 18.84 -16.23
C SER A 181 -9.97 18.67 -17.48
N ILE A 182 -10.78 17.60 -17.62
CA ILE A 182 -11.67 17.42 -18.79
C ILE A 182 -12.66 18.59 -18.86
N TRP A 183 -13.26 18.96 -17.73
CA TRP A 183 -14.22 20.06 -17.67
C TRP A 183 -13.65 21.37 -18.19
N TYR A 184 -12.39 21.69 -17.86
CA TYR A 184 -11.77 22.97 -18.23
C TYR A 184 -11.01 22.94 -19.56
N GLN A 185 -10.37 21.83 -19.91
CA GLN A 185 -9.47 21.73 -21.08
C GLN A 185 -10.17 21.17 -22.33
N MET A 186 -11.28 20.45 -22.16
CA MET A 186 -12.00 19.79 -23.26
C MET A 186 -13.48 20.21 -23.24
N PRO A 187 -13.77 21.51 -23.46
CA PRO A 187 -15.14 22.01 -23.39
C PRO A 187 -16.03 21.30 -24.42
N GLY A 188 -17.17 20.79 -23.95
CA GLY A 188 -18.12 20.05 -24.79
C GLY A 188 -17.98 18.53 -24.72
N LEU A 189 -16.97 18.02 -24.02
CA LEU A 189 -16.88 16.60 -23.70
C LEU A 189 -17.58 16.31 -22.36
N ASP A 190 -18.34 15.20 -22.31
CA ASP A 190 -18.96 14.75 -21.07
C ASP A 190 -17.88 14.31 -20.06
N VAL A 191 -18.04 14.70 -18.79
CA VAL A 191 -17.09 14.33 -17.74
C VAL A 191 -17.46 12.96 -17.16
N PRO A 192 -16.54 11.97 -17.15
CA PRO A 192 -16.81 10.67 -16.58
C PRO A 192 -17.02 10.75 -15.06
N SER A 193 -17.75 9.80 -14.48
CA SER A 193 -17.78 9.63 -13.03
C SER A 193 -16.46 9.04 -12.52
N VAL A 194 -16.11 9.31 -11.26
CA VAL A 194 -14.95 8.69 -10.61
C VAL A 194 -15.07 7.16 -10.62
N SER A 195 -16.26 6.63 -10.35
CA SER A 195 -16.52 5.19 -10.38
C SER A 195 -16.30 4.56 -11.76
N ALA A 196 -16.65 5.28 -12.83
CA ALA A 196 -16.42 4.81 -14.19
C ALA A 196 -14.91 4.73 -14.47
N LEU A 197 -14.14 5.77 -14.15
CA LEU A 197 -12.68 5.76 -14.34
C LEU A 197 -12.00 4.69 -13.46
N GLN A 198 -12.40 4.56 -12.19
CA GLN A 198 -11.87 3.55 -11.28
C GLN A 198 -12.16 2.14 -11.80
N SER A 199 -13.37 1.89 -12.32
CA SER A 199 -13.72 0.60 -12.90
C SER A 199 -12.77 0.23 -14.03
N LEU A 200 -12.40 1.19 -14.90
CA LEU A 200 -11.47 0.95 -16.00
C LEU A 200 -10.06 0.57 -15.55
N ILE A 201 -9.60 1.03 -14.38
CA ILE A 201 -8.32 0.60 -13.83
C ILE A 201 -8.44 -0.81 -13.25
N THR A 202 -9.52 -1.06 -12.49
CA THR A 202 -9.70 -2.33 -11.76
C THR A 202 -10.10 -3.51 -12.65
N THR A 203 -10.87 -3.29 -13.72
CA THR A 203 -11.34 -4.35 -14.63
C THR A 203 -10.35 -4.64 -15.74
N ASN A 204 -9.47 -3.69 -16.05
CA ASN A 204 -8.49 -3.80 -17.12
C ASN A 204 -7.17 -4.37 -16.60
N THR A 205 -7.27 -5.35 -15.69
CA THR A 205 -6.19 -6.31 -15.42
C THR A 205 -6.08 -7.22 -16.63
N ASP A 206 -5.56 -6.67 -17.73
CA ASP A 206 -4.95 -7.47 -18.76
C ASP A 206 -3.92 -8.38 -18.04
N PRO A 207 -4.01 -9.71 -18.14
CA PRO A 207 -3.09 -10.62 -17.47
C PRO A 207 -1.62 -10.38 -17.86
N GLU A 208 -1.35 -9.68 -18.96
CA GLU A 208 -0.01 -9.28 -19.38
C GLU A 208 0.45 -7.93 -18.81
N CYS A 209 -0.48 -7.11 -18.29
CA CYS A 209 -0.13 -5.88 -17.60
C CYS A 209 0.19 -6.24 -16.14
N PRO A 210 1.44 -6.08 -15.67
CA PRO A 210 1.81 -6.46 -14.32
C PRO A 210 0.87 -5.74 -13.36
N VAL A 211 0.07 -6.52 -12.63
CA VAL A 211 -0.84 -6.01 -11.61
C VAL A 211 -0.02 -5.17 -10.65
N VAL A 212 -0.07 -3.85 -10.82
CA VAL A 212 0.61 -2.92 -9.93
C VAL A 212 -0.13 -3.06 -8.60
N HIS A 213 0.47 -3.82 -7.70
CA HIS A 213 0.04 -3.97 -6.32
C HIS A 213 0.14 -2.60 -5.65
N GLY A 214 -0.91 -1.80 -5.79
CA GLY A 214 -1.08 -0.49 -5.18
C GLY A 214 -2.39 -0.45 -4.40
N VAL A 215 -2.37 0.28 -3.28
CA VAL A 215 -3.53 0.56 -2.42
C VAL A 215 -4.74 0.86 -3.29
N THR A 216 -5.89 0.24 -3.01
CA THR A 216 -7.08 0.14 -3.90
C THR A 216 -7.59 1.45 -4.50
N ASN A 217 -7.12 2.60 -4.01
CA ASN A 217 -7.54 3.93 -4.45
C ASN A 217 -6.39 4.94 -4.67
N ASN A 218 -5.12 4.61 -4.45
CA ASN A 218 -3.99 5.53 -4.70
C ASN A 218 -3.33 5.17 -6.03
N PHE A 219 -3.78 5.80 -7.11
CA PHE A 219 -3.38 5.46 -8.47
C PHE A 219 -2.10 6.21 -8.89
N PHE A 220 -1.18 5.47 -9.50
CA PHE A 220 -0.02 6.06 -10.17
C PHE A 220 -0.41 6.72 -11.49
N VAL A 221 0.42 7.64 -11.97
CA VAL A 221 0.17 8.44 -13.18
C VAL A 221 -0.02 7.61 -14.45
N ASP A 222 0.64 6.46 -14.57
CA ASP A 222 0.48 5.52 -15.67
C ASP A 222 -0.90 4.83 -15.63
N GLN A 223 -1.37 4.43 -14.45
CA GLN A 223 -2.72 3.89 -14.24
C GLN A 223 -3.80 4.93 -14.56
N LEU A 224 -3.57 6.19 -14.17
CA LEU A 224 -4.42 7.32 -14.53
C LEU A 224 -4.47 7.52 -16.05
N GLY A 225 -3.31 7.42 -16.73
CA GLY A 225 -3.22 7.50 -18.18
C GLY A 225 -3.98 6.38 -18.89
N LEU A 226 -3.89 5.15 -18.37
CA LEU A 226 -4.66 4.00 -18.86
C LEU A 226 -6.17 4.23 -18.73
N ALA A 227 -6.64 4.73 -17.58
CA ALA A 227 -8.06 5.01 -17.35
C ALA A 227 -8.60 6.04 -18.34
N LEU A 228 -7.86 7.13 -18.55
CA LEU A 228 -8.21 8.19 -19.50
C LEU A 228 -8.31 7.65 -20.93
N TYR A 229 -7.29 6.91 -21.38
CA TYR A 229 -7.26 6.33 -22.71
C TYR A 229 -8.41 5.33 -22.92
N ALA A 230 -8.63 4.42 -21.96
CA ALA A 230 -9.68 3.43 -22.02
C ALA A 230 -11.09 4.06 -22.06
N TRP A 231 -11.28 5.19 -21.37
CA TRP A 231 -12.52 5.95 -21.39
C TRP A 231 -12.74 6.70 -22.71
N GLY A 232 -11.71 7.33 -23.27
CA GLY A 232 -11.82 8.08 -24.53
C GLY A 232 -12.03 7.20 -25.76
N LYS A 233 -11.44 5.99 -25.76
CA LYS A 233 -11.49 5.05 -26.90
C LYS A 233 -12.90 4.76 -27.44
N PRO A 234 -13.92 4.36 -26.64
CA PRO A 234 -15.28 4.13 -27.14
C PRO A 234 -15.97 5.39 -27.68
N LEU A 235 -15.47 6.58 -27.34
CA LEU A 235 -15.95 7.86 -27.87
C LEU A 235 -15.26 8.24 -29.19
N GLY A 236 -14.36 7.39 -29.71
CA GLY A 236 -13.55 7.70 -30.88
C GLY A 236 -12.44 8.73 -30.59
N LEU A 237 -12.11 8.95 -29.32
CA LEU A 237 -11.08 9.88 -28.89
C LEU A 237 -9.80 9.13 -28.56
N ASN A 238 -8.68 9.60 -29.09
CA ASN A 238 -7.36 9.17 -28.65
C ASN A 238 -6.83 10.17 -27.63
N LEU A 239 -7.02 9.87 -26.35
CA LEU A 239 -6.64 10.76 -25.25
C LEU A 239 -5.32 10.32 -24.64
N GLN A 240 -4.44 11.28 -24.42
CA GLN A 240 -3.14 11.09 -23.77
C GLN A 240 -3.07 11.90 -22.49
N LEU A 241 -2.51 11.32 -21.43
CA LEU A 241 -2.30 12.04 -20.18
C LEU A 241 -0.92 12.71 -20.19
N GLY A 242 -0.90 14.02 -20.00
CA GLY A 242 0.27 14.79 -19.63
C GLY A 242 0.27 15.10 -18.14
N CYS A 243 1.43 15.08 -17.51
CA CYS A 243 1.56 15.38 -16.09
C CYS A 243 2.69 16.36 -15.83
N VAL A 244 2.45 17.31 -14.93
CA VAL A 244 3.41 18.33 -14.48
C VAL A 244 3.71 18.11 -13.00
N PHE A 245 4.99 18.02 -12.65
CA PHE A 245 5.44 17.99 -11.26
C PHE A 245 5.80 19.40 -10.79
N SER A 246 5.63 19.70 -9.50
CA SER A 246 5.89 21.04 -8.94
C SER A 246 7.31 21.58 -9.19
N ASP A 247 8.31 20.71 -9.37
CA ASP A 247 9.72 21.09 -9.58
C ASP A 247 10.39 20.38 -10.76
N GLU A 248 9.63 19.66 -11.60
CA GLU A 248 10.18 18.92 -12.74
C GLU A 248 9.53 19.30 -14.07
N LEU A 249 10.19 18.88 -15.16
CA LEU A 249 9.68 19.09 -16.51
C LEU A 249 8.42 18.26 -16.75
N PRO A 250 7.46 18.77 -17.55
CA PRO A 250 6.29 18.00 -17.95
C PRO A 250 6.70 16.76 -18.73
N PHE A 251 5.89 15.72 -18.62
CA PHE A 251 6.04 14.49 -19.39
C PHE A 251 4.68 13.98 -19.86
N LEU A 252 4.72 13.14 -20.89
CA LEU A 252 3.54 12.52 -21.49
C LEU A 252 3.57 11.03 -21.21
N ILE A 253 2.44 10.47 -20.79
CA ILE A 253 2.24 9.03 -20.70
C ILE A 253 2.03 8.50 -22.12
N SER A 254 2.80 7.49 -22.54
CA SER A 254 2.65 6.89 -23.86
C SER A 254 1.26 6.26 -24.01
N THR A 255 0.58 6.58 -25.11
CA THR A 255 -0.71 5.99 -25.48
C THR A 255 -0.64 5.43 -26.89
N PRO A 256 -1.37 4.34 -27.21
CA PRO A 256 -1.38 3.80 -28.57
C PRO A 256 -1.89 4.80 -29.63
N GLY A 257 -1.22 4.88 -30.77
CA GLY A 257 -1.61 5.70 -31.93
C GLY A 257 -0.80 7.00 -32.10
N ASP A 258 -0.90 7.62 -33.29
CA ASP A 258 -0.01 8.71 -33.72
C ASP A 258 -0.55 10.13 -33.43
N SER A 259 -1.86 10.28 -33.18
CA SER A 259 -2.51 11.57 -32.92
C SER A 259 -3.35 11.51 -31.65
N SER A 260 -2.88 12.17 -30.59
CA SER A 260 -3.56 12.24 -29.29
C SER A 260 -3.91 13.67 -28.93
N SER A 261 -5.11 13.86 -28.36
CA SER A 261 -5.42 15.08 -27.60
C SER A 261 -4.87 14.90 -26.18
N VAL A 262 -4.06 15.85 -25.73
CA VAL A 262 -3.41 15.77 -24.42
C VAL A 262 -4.29 16.41 -23.36
N LEU A 263 -4.57 15.67 -22.29
CA LEU A 263 -5.16 16.17 -21.06
C LEU A 263 -4.05 16.35 -20.03
N TRP A 264 -3.93 17.53 -19.43
CA TRP A 264 -2.90 17.81 -18.43
C TRP A 264 -3.43 17.76 -17.00
N ILE A 265 -2.68 17.15 -16.10
CA ILE A 265 -2.86 17.22 -14.64
C ILE A 265 -1.57 17.65 -13.96
N HIS A 266 -1.67 18.15 -12.74
CA HIS A 266 -0.53 18.50 -11.90
C HIS A 266 -0.39 17.51 -10.73
N THR A 267 0.83 17.32 -10.24
CA THR A 267 1.08 16.59 -8.99
C THR A 267 2.12 17.28 -8.14
N THR A 268 1.88 17.27 -6.83
CA THR A 268 2.80 17.83 -5.83
C THR A 268 3.84 16.82 -5.34
N ALA A 269 3.85 15.60 -5.89
CA ALA A 269 4.86 14.62 -5.55
C ALA A 269 6.21 15.08 -6.10
N ALA A 270 6.96 15.86 -5.33
CA ALA A 270 8.36 16.12 -5.59
C ALA A 270 9.09 14.77 -5.55
N SER A 271 9.84 14.47 -6.62
CA SER A 271 10.79 13.37 -6.81
C SER A 271 10.65 12.15 -5.89
N PHE A 272 10.50 10.95 -6.47
CA PHE A 272 10.55 9.63 -5.82
C PHE A 272 11.68 9.48 -4.77
N ASP A 273 11.53 10.04 -3.58
CA ASP A 273 12.40 9.75 -2.46
C ASP A 273 11.89 8.43 -1.87
N LEU A 274 12.60 7.37 -2.26
CA LEU A 274 12.27 5.96 -1.99
C LEU A 274 12.40 5.57 -0.51
N HIS A 275 12.76 6.52 0.37
CA HIS A 275 13.20 6.20 1.73
C HIS A 275 12.14 6.26 2.81
N ASP A 276 10.91 6.73 2.54
CA ASP A 276 9.84 6.68 3.54
C ASP A 276 8.53 6.07 3.01
N THR A 277 7.93 5.29 3.89
CA THR A 277 6.81 4.38 3.67
C THR A 277 5.57 5.09 3.14
N ILE A 278 5.13 4.70 1.93
CA ILE A 278 3.87 5.11 1.26
C ILE A 278 3.86 6.57 0.82
N ASN A 279 4.45 6.84 -0.35
CA ASN A 279 4.26 8.12 -1.05
C ASN A 279 2.80 8.23 -1.53
N TYR A 280 2.03 9.08 -0.86
CA TYR A 280 0.70 9.47 -1.31
C TYR A 280 0.86 10.55 -2.38
N TYR A 281 0.55 10.21 -3.63
CA TYR A 281 0.53 11.19 -4.71
C TYR A 281 -0.73 12.01 -4.57
N TYR A 282 -0.56 13.33 -4.48
CA TYR A 282 -1.68 14.26 -4.59
C TYR A 282 -1.68 14.87 -5.99
N TYR A 283 -2.85 14.85 -6.62
CA TYR A 283 -3.04 15.31 -7.99
C TYR A 283 -4.07 16.44 -8.03
N GLU A 284 -3.82 17.40 -8.90
CA GLU A 284 -4.67 18.56 -9.11
C GLU A 284 -5.07 18.65 -10.57
N GLY A 285 -6.31 19.11 -10.82
CA GLY A 285 -6.72 19.45 -12.16
C GLY A 285 -5.96 20.68 -12.64
N MET A 286 -5.95 20.90 -13.95
CA MET A 286 -5.38 22.10 -14.55
C MET A 286 -6.42 22.78 -15.41
N ARG A 287 -6.42 24.13 -15.41
CA ARG A 287 -7.26 24.95 -16.28
C ARG A 287 -6.44 26.08 -16.90
N PRO A 288 -6.77 26.56 -18.11
CA PRO A 288 -6.14 27.76 -18.66
C PRO A 288 -6.38 28.99 -17.75
N THR A 289 -5.37 29.86 -17.61
CA THR A 289 -5.49 31.11 -16.82
C THR A 289 -6.42 32.12 -17.50
N GLU A 290 -6.31 32.23 -18.81
CA GLU A 290 -7.27 33.01 -19.60
C GLU A 290 -8.41 32.08 -20.00
N PRO A 291 -9.68 32.48 -19.80
CA PRO A 291 -10.81 31.69 -20.29
C PRO A 291 -10.62 31.47 -21.79
N LEU A 292 -10.56 30.21 -22.23
CA LEU A 292 -10.77 29.89 -23.65
C LEU A 292 -12.04 30.62 -24.04
N ASP A 293 -11.99 31.50 -25.05
CA ASP A 293 -13.12 32.30 -25.53
C ASP A 293 -14.35 31.40 -25.63
N ALA A 294 -15.11 31.35 -24.54
CA ALA A 294 -16.16 30.38 -24.41
C ALA A 294 -17.24 30.91 -25.34
N PRO A 295 -17.70 30.13 -26.34
CA PRO A 295 -18.90 30.53 -27.05
C PRO A 295 -19.95 30.77 -25.97
N ASP A 296 -20.49 32.00 -25.87
CA ASP A 296 -21.45 32.46 -24.86
C ASP A 296 -22.38 31.30 -24.46
N ARG A 297 -21.98 30.53 -23.45
CA ARG A 297 -22.80 29.49 -22.88
C ARG A 297 -23.56 30.27 -21.84
N ASP A 298 -24.81 30.59 -22.20
CA ASP A 298 -25.82 31.06 -21.28
C ASP A 298 -25.60 30.37 -19.94
N THR A 299 -25.42 31.19 -18.91
CA THR A 299 -24.88 30.86 -17.59
C THR A 299 -25.89 30.03 -16.78
N GLU A 300 -26.39 28.95 -17.36
CA GLU A 300 -27.20 27.96 -16.68
C GLU A 300 -26.28 26.97 -15.97
N HIS A 301 -26.12 27.25 -14.67
CA HIS A 301 -25.91 26.24 -13.63
C HIS A 301 -24.52 25.59 -13.61
N VAL A 302 -23.54 26.34 -13.11
CA VAL A 302 -22.40 25.73 -12.40
C VAL A 302 -22.97 25.02 -11.17
N PRO A 303 -22.87 23.69 -11.04
CA PRO A 303 -23.26 23.01 -9.82
C PRO A 303 -22.30 23.48 -8.73
N GLY A 304 -22.86 24.14 -7.70
CA GLY A 304 -22.12 24.48 -6.49
C GLY A 304 -21.52 23.22 -5.84
N PRO A 305 -20.58 23.37 -4.89
CA PRO A 305 -19.92 22.25 -4.24
C PRO A 305 -20.98 21.25 -3.75
N MET A 306 -20.91 20.02 -4.27
CA MET A 306 -21.82 18.91 -3.95
C MET A 306 -21.96 18.79 -2.44
N GLN A 307 -23.08 19.29 -1.90
CA GLN A 307 -23.53 18.90 -0.58
C GLN A 307 -24.06 17.48 -0.70
N GLU A 308 -23.36 16.52 -0.10
CA GLU A 308 -23.85 15.16 0.08
C GLU A 308 -25.15 15.23 0.91
N THR A 309 -26.31 15.17 0.25
CA THR A 309 -27.59 15.03 0.92
C THR A 309 -27.67 13.61 1.49
N HIS A 310 -27.47 13.50 2.80
CA HIS A 310 -27.86 12.32 3.57
C HIS A 310 -29.38 12.15 3.49
N THR A 311 -29.85 11.26 2.62
CA THR A 311 -31.22 10.72 2.68
C THR A 311 -31.26 9.62 3.74
N THR A 312 -31.81 9.95 4.91
CA THR A 312 -32.31 8.97 5.87
C THR A 312 -33.56 8.29 5.30
N ASN A 313 -33.44 7.06 4.82
CA ASN A 313 -34.59 6.21 4.53
C ASN A 313 -35.10 5.59 5.82
N ASN A 314 -36.19 6.15 6.35
CA ASN A 314 -37.08 5.47 7.28
C ASN A 314 -38.33 4.99 6.53
N ASP A 315 -38.76 3.80 6.91
CA ASP A 315 -40.13 3.27 6.85
C ASP A 315 -40.76 2.93 5.49
N VAL A 316 -40.69 1.64 5.13
CA VAL A 316 -41.89 0.91 4.67
C VAL A 316 -41.95 -0.46 5.36
N ALA A 317 -43.02 -0.64 6.12
CA ALA A 317 -43.35 -1.85 6.86
C ALA A 317 -43.86 -2.99 5.97
N GLN A 318 -43.44 -4.20 6.36
CA GLN A 318 -44.15 -5.49 6.37
C GLN A 318 -45.40 -5.72 5.49
N SER A 319 -45.32 -6.77 4.68
CA SER A 319 -46.43 -7.72 4.48
C SER A 319 -45.86 -9.05 3.93
N CYS A 320 -45.63 -10.01 4.83
CA CYS A 320 -45.35 -11.40 4.47
C CYS A 320 -46.68 -12.17 4.37
N SER A 321 -46.92 -12.80 3.22
CA SER A 321 -47.95 -13.83 3.05
C SER A 321 -47.25 -15.15 2.67
N PRO A 322 -47.52 -16.26 3.37
CA PRO A 322 -46.96 -17.55 3.02
C PRO A 322 -47.82 -18.24 1.94
N SER A 323 -47.17 -18.74 0.88
CA SER A 323 -47.80 -19.71 -0.01
C SER A 323 -47.57 -21.13 0.49
N PRO A 324 -48.60 -21.99 0.52
CA PRO A 324 -48.51 -23.35 1.02
C PRO A 324 -47.95 -24.31 -0.03
N SER A 325 -47.14 -25.25 0.45
CA SER A 325 -46.74 -26.47 -0.23
C SER A 325 -47.95 -27.36 -0.54
N ALA A 326 -47.99 -27.95 -1.73
CA ALA A 326 -48.77 -29.16 -1.99
C ALA A 326 -48.17 -29.97 -3.16
N PHE A 327 -47.77 -31.19 -2.80
CA PHE A 327 -47.61 -32.44 -3.57
C PHE A 327 -46.75 -32.46 -4.84
#